data_AF-A0A272EVB0-F1
#
_entry.id   AF-A0A272EVB0-F1
#
_cell.length_a   1.000
_cell.length_b   1.000
_cell.length_c   1.000
_cell.angle_alpha   90.00
_cell.angle_beta   90.00
_cell.angle_gamma   90.00
#
_symmetry.space_group_name_H-M   'P 1'
#
loop_
_entity.id
_entity.type
_entity.pdbx_description
1 polymer ?
#
loop_
_entity_poly.entity_id
_entity_poly.type
_entity_poly.pdbx_seq_one_letter_code
_entity_poly.pdbx_strand_id
1 'polypeptide(L)'
;MRELNTRIEIPGRGECDLAWGDFRQTQKMPSIELVGKTDRCTARIWQQGQRLTVSYSNCAARCSGRDTFQYVWPVLVDLRNQRCD
;
A
#
# COMPACT_ATOMS: atom_id res chain seq x y z
N MET A 1 4.02 -13.65 -14.05
CA MET A 1 3.43 -12.34 -13.74
C MET A 1 4.18 -11.81 -12.52
N ARG A 2 4.67 -10.56 -12.53
CA ARG A 2 5.32 -9.96 -11.35
C ARG A 2 4.24 -9.23 -10.56
N GLU A 3 3.96 -9.70 -9.35
CA GLU A 3 3.05 -9.03 -8.43
C GLU A 3 3.90 -8.17 -7.50
N LEU A 4 3.48 -6.92 -7.27
CA LEU A 4 4.07 -6.13 -6.20
C LEU A 4 3.62 -6.75 -4.88
N ASN A 5 4.56 -7.25 -4.08
CA ASN A 5 4.29 -7.58 -2.70
C ASN A 5 4.84 -6.46 -1.84
N THR A 6 3.97 -5.79 -1.08
CA THR A 6 4.37 -4.68 -0.21
C THR A 6 4.26 -5.17 1.22
N ARG A 7 5.39 -5.55 1.81
CA ARG A 7 5.53 -5.80 3.24
C ARG A 7 6.13 -4.56 3.88
N ILE A 8 5.44 -4.00 4.86
CA ILE A 8 5.90 -2.82 5.59
C ILE A 8 6.30 -3.28 6.99
N GLU A 9 7.60 -3.29 7.24
CA GLU A 9 8.16 -3.58 8.55
C GLU A 9 8.31 -2.28 9.34
N ILE A 10 7.78 -2.24 10.56
CA ILE A 10 7.86 -1.10 11.46
C ILE A 10 8.71 -1.53 12.66
N PRO A 11 9.96 -1.05 12.77
CA PRO A 11 10.88 -1.47 13.82
C PRO A 11 10.26 -1.35 15.21
N GLY A 12 10.25 -2.47 15.94
CA GLY A 12 9.71 -2.56 17.31
C GLY A 12 8.19 -2.48 17.43
N ARG A 13 7.44 -2.42 16.32
CA ARG A 13 5.97 -2.28 16.31
C ARG A 13 5.25 -3.31 15.44
N GLY A 14 6.00 -4.19 14.79
CA GLY A 14 5.48 -5.27 13.95
C GLY A 14 5.50 -4.92 12.48
N GLU A 15 4.69 -5.61 11.71
CA GLU A 15 4.62 -5.50 10.25
C GLU A 15 3.18 -5.54 9.73
N CYS A 16 3.00 -5.06 8.50
CA CYS A 16 1.79 -5.18 7.71
C CYS A 16 2.08 -5.89 6.38
N ASP A 17 1.27 -6.88 6.04
CA ASP A 17 1.31 -7.57 4.75
C ASP A 17 0.22 -7.01 3.82
N LEU A 18 0.66 -6.34 2.75
CA LEU A 18 -0.20 -5.61 1.82
C LEU A 18 0.01 -6.16 0.40
N ALA A 19 0.06 -7.49 0.27
CA ALA A 19 0.17 -8.18 -1.01
C ALA A 19 -0.90 -7.73 -2.02
N TRP A 20 -0.46 -7.31 -3.21
CA TRP A 20 -1.38 -6.75 -4.22
C TRP A 20 -2.34 -7.79 -4.81
N GLY A 21 -1.95 -9.08 -4.77
CA GLY A 21 -2.81 -10.21 -5.18
C GLY A 21 -4.15 -10.26 -4.43
N ASP A 22 -4.23 -9.64 -3.24
CA ASP A 22 -5.43 -9.60 -2.41
C ASP A 22 -6.35 -8.40 -2.69
N PHE A 23 -6.03 -7.60 -3.70
CA PHE A 23 -6.81 -6.45 -4.10
C PHE A 23 -7.43 -6.62 -5.48
N ARG A 24 -8.54 -5.89 -5.72
CA ARG A 24 -9.14 -5.68 -7.03
C ARG A 24 -9.12 -4.20 -7.35
N GLN A 25 -8.84 -3.84 -8.60
CA GLN A 25 -8.88 -2.45 -9.03
C GLN A 25 -10.34 -1.99 -9.18
N THR A 26 -10.70 -0.90 -8.52
CA THR A 26 -12.03 -0.28 -8.55
C THR A 26 -12.05 1.01 -9.36
N GLN A 27 -10.92 1.72 -9.40
CA GLN A 27 -10.79 2.99 -10.12
C GLN A 27 -9.47 3.04 -10.89
N LYS A 28 -9.48 3.70 -12.05
CA LYS A 28 -8.28 3.96 -12.86
C LYS A 28 -7.85 5.43 -12.86
N MET A 29 -8.80 6.37 -12.78
CA MET A 29 -8.55 7.81 -12.85
C MET A 29 -9.51 8.56 -11.91
N PRO A 30 -9.09 9.72 -11.31
CA PRO A 30 -7.80 10.40 -11.48
C PRO A 30 -6.63 9.74 -10.74
N SER A 31 -6.93 8.84 -9.81
CA SER A 31 -5.99 7.95 -9.14
C SER A 31 -6.41 6.49 -9.36
N ILE A 32 -5.46 5.58 -9.30
CA ILE A 32 -5.76 4.15 -9.23
C ILE A 32 -6.22 3.85 -7.80
N GLU A 33 -7.33 3.14 -7.68
CA GLU A 33 -7.81 2.63 -6.40
C GLU A 33 -7.92 1.11 -6.47
N LEU A 34 -7.34 0.45 -5.48
CA LEU A 34 -7.38 -0.98 -5.28
C LEU A 34 -8.08 -1.25 -3.94
N VAL A 35 -9.11 -2.08 -3.94
CA VAL A 35 -9.85 -2.46 -2.72
C VAL A 35 -9.65 -3.94 -2.47
N GLY A 36 -9.49 -4.31 -1.20
CA GLY A 36 -9.36 -5.69 -0.78
C GLY A 36 -10.50 -6.55 -1.31
N LYS A 37 -10.17 -7.78 -1.72
CA LYS A 37 -11.16 -8.75 -2.21
C LYS A 37 -12.07 -9.24 -1.10
N THR A 38 -11.55 -9.32 0.12
CA THR A 38 -12.20 -9.92 1.30
C THR A 38 -12.43 -8.92 2.44
N ASP A 39 -11.81 -7.75 2.38
CA ASP A 39 -11.88 -6.73 3.42
C ASP A 39 -12.02 -5.31 2.81
N ARG A 40 -11.99 -4.29 3.67
CA ARG A 40 -12.09 -2.88 3.26
C ARG A 40 -10.74 -2.18 3.11
N CYS A 41 -9.63 -2.92 3.18
CA CYS A 41 -8.30 -2.36 3.00
C CYS A 41 -8.21 -1.76 1.58
N THR A 42 -7.76 -0.52 1.49
CA THR A 42 -7.72 0.22 0.24
C THR A 42 -6.30 0.72 0.00
N ALA A 43 -5.76 0.47 -1.18
CA ALA A 43 -4.53 1.07 -1.66
C ALA A 43 -4.89 2.10 -2.74
N ARG A 44 -4.43 3.34 -2.57
CA ARG A 44 -4.60 4.41 -3.54
C ARG A 44 -3.24 4.79 -4.10
N ILE A 45 -3.18 4.88 -5.42
CA ILE A 45 -1.94 5.13 -6.15
C ILE A 45 -2.16 6.33 -7.07
N TRP A 46 -1.31 7.34 -6.94
CA TRP A 46 -1.35 8.52 -7.79
C TRP A 46 0.05 9.05 -8.06
N GLN A 47 0.21 9.77 -9.17
CA GLN A 47 1.43 10.50 -9.45
C GLN A 47 1.40 11.84 -8.72
N GLN A 48 2.49 12.16 -8.03
CA GLN A 48 2.74 13.46 -7.41
C GLN A 48 4.03 14.02 -8.00
N GLY A 49 3.90 14.85 -9.03
CA GLY A 49 5.04 15.32 -9.82
C GLY A 49 5.73 14.15 -10.54
N GLN A 50 6.97 13.86 -10.15
CA GLN A 50 7.77 12.76 -10.72
C GLN A 50 7.82 11.49 -9.86
N ARG A 51 7.07 11.47 -8.75
CA ARG A 51 7.00 10.33 -7.84
C ARG A 51 5.64 9.66 -7.94
N LEU A 52 5.61 8.35 -7.74
CA LEU A 52 4.38 7.61 -7.53
C LEU A 52 4.16 7.47 -6.03
N THR A 53 3.00 7.86 -5.53
CA THR A 53 2.64 7.68 -4.11
C THR A 53 1.68 6.52 -3.99
N VAL A 54 1.91 5.65 -3.02
CA VAL A 54 1.01 4.55 -2.63
C VAL A 54 0.60 4.76 -1.18
N SER A 55 -0.68 5.05 -0.95
CA SER A 55 -1.24 5.17 0.40
C SER A 55 -2.16 4.01 0.71
N TYR A 56 -2.16 3.57 1.96
CA TYR A 56 -3.05 2.52 2.45
C TYR A 56 -4.06 3.10 3.44
N SER A 57 -5.28 2.57 3.44
CA SER A 57 -6.32 2.91 4.41
C SER A 57 -7.15 1.69 4.79
N ASN A 58 -7.63 1.64 6.04
CA ASN A 58 -8.42 0.52 6.59
C ASN A 58 -7.72 -0.85 6.54
N CYS A 59 -6.38 -0.90 6.65
CA CYS A 59 -5.61 -2.13 6.53
C CYS A 59 -5.10 -2.68 7.88
N ALA A 60 -5.59 -2.17 9.02
CA ALA A 60 -5.13 -2.60 10.34
C ALA A 60 -5.29 -4.11 10.61
N ALA A 61 -6.31 -4.74 10.01
CA ALA A 61 -6.51 -6.18 10.11
C ALA A 61 -5.45 -7.02 9.37
N ARG A 62 -4.67 -6.39 8.47
CA ARG A 62 -3.56 -7.00 7.74
C ARG A 62 -2.20 -6.76 8.41
N CYS A 63 -2.21 -6.19 9.60
CA CYS A 63 -1.02 -5.97 10.39
C CYS A 63 -0.97 -6.94 11.57
N SER A 64 0.25 -7.31 11.96
CA SER A 64 0.52 -8.16 13.13
C SER A 64 0.00 -7.59 14.45
N GLY A 65 -0.12 -6.25 14.56
CA GLY A 65 -0.74 -5.56 15.69
C GLY A 65 -1.79 -4.54 15.25
N ARG A 66 -2.85 -4.36 16.06
CA ARG A 66 -3.93 -3.38 15.77
C ARG A 66 -3.42 -1.95 15.61
N ASP A 67 -2.42 -1.62 16.41
CA ASP A 67 -1.80 -0.30 16.48
C ASP A 67 -0.66 -0.13 15.49
N THR A 68 -0.19 -1.19 14.84
CA THR A 68 0.93 -1.15 13.88
C THR A 68 0.58 -0.25 12.68
N PHE A 69 -0.66 -0.30 12.21
CA PHE A 69 -1.11 0.46 11.03
C PHE A 69 -1.02 1.98 11.20
N GLN A 70 -1.09 2.50 12.42
CA GLN A 70 -0.99 3.95 12.66
C GLN A 70 0.40 4.52 12.29
N TYR A 71 1.41 3.65 12.15
CA TYR A 71 2.77 3.99 11.77
C TYR A 71 3.06 3.76 10.29
N VAL A 72 2.08 3.28 9.51
CA VAL A 72 2.21 3.10 8.08
C VAL A 72 2.02 4.44 7.38
N TRP A 73 3.10 4.96 6.81
CA TRP A 73 3.08 6.16 5.97
C TRP A 73 2.89 5.81 4.50
N PRO A 74 2.41 6.76 3.66
CA PRO A 74 2.41 6.57 2.22
C PRO A 74 3.81 6.28 1.70
N VAL A 75 3.95 5.25 0.87
CA VAL A 75 5.22 4.86 0.25
C VAL A 75 5.42 5.72 -0.99
N LEU A 76 6.62 6.31 -1.12
CA LEU A 76 7.01 7.05 -2.32
C LEU A 76 7.88 6.15 -3.18
N VAL A 77 7.50 5.98 -4.45
CA VAL A 77 8.27 5.24 -5.44
C VAL A 77 8.84 6.23 -6.44
N ASP A 78 10.17 6.30 -6.52
CA ASP A 78 10.84 7.06 -7.58
C ASP A 78 10.82 6.23 -8.86
N LEU A 79 10.06 6.70 -9.84
CA LEU A 79 9.89 6.02 -11.13
C LEU A 79 11.19 5.96 -11.95
N ARG A 80 12.19 6.79 -11.64
CA ARG A 80 13.47 6.82 -12.36
C ARG A 80 14.37 5.65 -11.99
N ASN A 81 14.34 5.21 -10.73
CA ASN A 81 15.22 4.18 -10.20
C ASN A 81 14.48 2.96 -9.63
N GLN A 82 13.14 2.98 -9.61
CA GLN A 82 12.26 1.91 -9.11
C GLN A 82 12.51 1.54 -7.64
N ARG A 83 13.02 2.48 -6.83
CA ARG A 83 13.19 2.29 -5.37
C ARG A 83 12.00 2.85 -4.61
N CYS A 84 11.68 2.20 -3.49
CA CYS A 84 10.70 2.66 -2.51
C CYS A 84 11.46 3.35 -1.39
N ASP A 85 11.09 4.59 -1.08
CA ASP A 85 11.54 5.36 0.08
C ASP A 85 10.49 5.32 1.20
#